data_AF-A0A5B9ZR23-F1
#
_entry.id   AF-A0A5B9ZR23-F1
#
_cell.length_a   1.000
_cell.length_b   1.000
_cell.length_c   1.000
_cell.angle_alpha   90.00
_cell.angle_beta   90.00
_cell.angle_gamma   90.00
#
_symmetry.space_group_name_H-M   'P 1'
#
loop_
_entity.id
_entity.type
_entity.pdbx_description
1 polymer ?
#
loop_
_entity_poly.entity_id
_entity_poly.type
_entity_poly.pdbx_seq_one_letter_code
_entity_poly.pdbx_strand_id
1 'polypeptide(L)'
;MNPLVLSPLLLSLGLGTTITFMGSHWLLIWMGLEINTMAIIPLMIHQQHPRAVEATTKYFLTQATASALLLFAGTTNAWTTGQWNITDMLSPTSATLITLALALKIGLVPMHFWLPEVLQGLNLTTGLILSTWQKLAPFAILFQLYPLLNPNILMTLGIASIIIGGWSGLNQTQLRKILAYSSIAHLGWMITIIHFAPSLALLNLTLYIIMTTSMFLLFNTLNSTKINSISTSATKSPLLSIMSLITLLSLGGLPPLSGFMPKWLILQEMTKQGLQIPATIMALATLLSLFFYLRLCYMTTLTISPTPIFFLSSWQTKTTQMNLLLTITTSLSILLLPLTPTLLMLFA
;
A
#
# COMPACT_ATOMS: atom_id res chain seq x y z
N MET A 1 14.98 -13.05 -16.31
CA MET A 1 16.12 -12.14 -16.03
C MET A 1 17.28 -12.96 -15.50
N ASN A 2 18.53 -12.58 -15.82
CA ASN A 2 19.71 -13.23 -15.26
C ASN A 2 19.67 -13.09 -13.70
N PRO A 3 19.78 -14.18 -12.93
CA PRO A 3 19.71 -14.12 -11.46
C PRO A 3 20.79 -13.20 -10.88
N LEU A 4 21.93 -13.06 -11.55
CA LEU A 4 23.02 -12.16 -11.15
C LEU A 4 22.65 -10.67 -11.27
N VAL A 5 21.67 -10.32 -12.11
CA VAL A 5 21.18 -8.94 -12.27
C VAL A 5 20.06 -8.64 -11.28
N LEU A 6 19.37 -9.65 -10.78
CA LEU A 6 18.30 -9.47 -9.79
C LEU A 6 18.84 -8.94 -8.46
N SER A 7 19.98 -9.47 -7.98
CA SER A 7 20.59 -9.04 -6.71
C SER A 7 21.01 -7.56 -6.70
N PRO A 8 21.73 -6.99 -7.70
CA PRO A 8 22.07 -5.57 -7.69
C PRO A 8 20.83 -4.68 -7.85
N LEU A 9 19.77 -5.12 -8.54
CA LEU A 9 18.51 -4.36 -8.63
C LEU A 9 17.76 -4.30 -7.30
N LEU A 10 17.73 -5.40 -6.54
CA LEU A 10 17.14 -5.40 -5.19
C LEU A 10 18.00 -4.60 -4.21
N LEU A 11 19.33 -4.64 -4.35
CA LEU A 11 20.24 -3.83 -3.55
C LEU A 11 20.04 -2.34 -3.85
N SER A 12 19.93 -1.94 -5.11
CA SER A 12 19.70 -0.53 -5.48
C SER A 12 18.34 -0.01 -5.00
N LEU A 13 17.30 -0.86 -5.01
CA LEU A 13 16.02 -0.56 -4.34
C LEU A 13 16.16 -0.33 -2.83
N GLY A 14 17.01 -1.12 -2.16
CA GLY A 14 17.33 -0.89 -0.75
C GLY A 14 18.06 0.42 -0.56
N LEU A 15 19.12 0.65 -1.35
CA LEU A 15 19.95 1.85 -1.28
C LEU A 15 19.15 3.14 -1.53
N GLY A 16 18.27 3.17 -2.52
CA GLY A 16 17.44 4.36 -2.76
C GLY A 16 16.57 4.71 -1.55
N THR A 17 15.93 3.72 -0.92
CA THR A 17 15.15 3.93 0.31
C THR A 17 16.01 4.36 1.51
N THR A 18 17.19 3.77 1.72
CA THR A 18 18.06 4.15 2.84
C THR A 18 18.62 5.55 2.68
N ILE A 19 18.97 5.96 1.45
CA ILE A 19 19.40 7.33 1.14
C ILE A 19 18.29 8.33 1.50
N THR A 20 17.02 8.02 1.18
CA THR A 20 15.91 8.91 1.58
C THR A 20 15.69 8.99 3.08
N PHE A 21 15.92 7.90 3.83
CA PHE A 21 15.77 7.91 5.28
C PHE A 21 16.87 8.70 5.99
N MET A 22 18.10 8.60 5.48
CA MET A 22 19.27 9.26 6.08
C MET A 22 19.48 10.68 5.57
N GLY A 23 18.84 11.06 4.46
CA GLY A 23 19.06 12.34 3.83
C GLY A 23 18.57 13.51 4.68
N SER A 24 19.46 14.49 4.90
CA SER A 24 19.14 15.80 5.51
C SER A 24 18.96 16.90 4.47
N HIS A 25 19.57 16.75 3.30
CA HIS A 25 19.56 17.70 2.19
C HIS A 25 18.51 17.30 1.14
N TRP A 26 17.71 18.25 0.67
CA TRP A 26 16.61 18.02 -0.27
C TRP A 26 17.04 17.29 -1.55
N LEU A 27 18.17 17.68 -2.14
CA LEU A 27 18.73 17.03 -3.33
C LEU A 27 19.04 15.54 -3.10
N LEU A 28 19.54 15.16 -1.92
CA LEU A 28 19.91 13.79 -1.60
C LEU A 28 18.66 12.90 -1.49
N ILE A 29 17.59 13.43 -0.87
CA ILE A 29 16.29 12.75 -0.84
C ILE A 29 15.74 12.56 -2.25
N TRP A 30 15.78 13.60 -3.08
CA TRP A 30 15.33 13.49 -4.46
C TRP A 30 16.12 12.42 -5.22
N MET A 31 17.45 12.37 -5.06
CA MET A 31 18.29 11.33 -5.67
C MET A 31 17.91 9.92 -5.17
N GLY A 32 17.66 9.73 -3.88
CA GLY A 32 17.21 8.44 -3.34
C GLY A 32 15.87 7.98 -3.93
N LEU A 33 14.93 8.91 -4.13
CA LEU A 33 13.67 8.63 -4.82
C LEU A 33 13.88 8.24 -6.29
N GLU A 34 14.81 8.87 -7.00
CA GLU A 34 15.12 8.52 -8.40
C GLU A 34 15.85 7.18 -8.55
N ILE A 35 16.72 6.84 -7.61
CA ILE A 35 17.35 5.51 -7.58
C ILE A 35 16.26 4.44 -7.41
N ASN A 36 15.26 4.68 -6.56
CA ASN A 36 14.13 3.75 -6.37
C ASN A 36 13.27 3.60 -7.63
N THR A 37 12.97 4.69 -8.35
CA THR A 37 12.18 4.63 -9.59
C THR A 37 12.92 3.87 -10.67
N MET A 38 14.22 4.14 -10.86
CA MET A 38 15.03 3.47 -11.87
C MET A 38 15.26 1.99 -11.55
N ALA A 39 15.46 1.64 -10.28
CA ALA A 39 15.71 0.26 -9.87
C ALA A 39 14.51 -0.67 -10.05
N ILE A 40 13.27 -0.19 -9.90
CA ILE A 40 12.08 -1.05 -10.03
C ILE A 40 11.66 -1.30 -11.49
N ILE A 41 12.00 -0.42 -12.43
CA ILE A 41 11.53 -0.53 -13.84
C ILE A 41 11.93 -1.88 -14.46
N PRO A 42 13.18 -2.36 -14.37
CA PRO A 42 13.55 -3.66 -14.93
C PRO A 42 12.80 -4.83 -14.30
N LEU A 43 12.50 -4.75 -12.99
CA LEU A 43 11.73 -5.79 -12.30
C LEU A 43 10.30 -5.88 -12.83
N MET A 44 9.71 -4.75 -13.20
CA MET A 44 8.36 -4.72 -13.74
C MET A 44 8.25 -5.31 -15.16
N ILE A 45 9.30 -5.21 -16.00
CA ILE A 45 9.33 -5.77 -17.38
C ILE A 45 9.73 -7.25 -17.40
N HIS A 46 9.80 -7.93 -16.25
CA HIS A 46 10.37 -9.27 -16.14
C HIS A 46 9.80 -10.31 -17.13
N GLN A 47 8.48 -10.30 -17.38
CA GLN A 47 7.82 -11.26 -18.28
C GLN A 47 7.83 -10.87 -19.76
N GLN A 48 8.34 -9.68 -20.11
CA GLN A 48 8.38 -9.16 -21.49
C GLN A 48 7.03 -9.20 -22.24
N HIS A 49 5.91 -9.16 -21.50
CA HIS A 49 4.58 -9.11 -22.09
C HIS A 49 4.21 -7.66 -22.44
N PRO A 50 3.50 -7.37 -23.54
CA PRO A 50 3.12 -6.00 -23.92
C PRO A 50 2.39 -5.26 -22.79
N ARG A 51 1.54 -5.97 -22.04
CA ARG A 51 0.85 -5.38 -20.88
C ARG A 51 1.77 -4.97 -19.72
N ALA A 52 2.87 -5.71 -19.51
CA ALA A 52 3.87 -5.34 -18.52
C ALA A 52 4.63 -4.09 -18.98
N VAL A 53 4.96 -4.00 -20.28
CA VAL A 53 5.60 -2.81 -20.88
C VAL A 53 4.70 -1.58 -20.77
N GLU A 54 3.40 -1.69 -21.08
CA GLU A 54 2.43 -0.61 -20.89
C GLU A 54 2.32 -0.18 -19.42
N ALA A 55 2.29 -1.13 -18.48
CA ALA A 55 2.30 -0.82 -17.06
C ALA A 55 3.57 -0.07 -16.65
N THR A 56 4.74 -0.48 -17.14
CA THR A 56 6.01 0.21 -16.82
C THR A 56 6.11 1.60 -17.38
N THR A 57 5.60 1.83 -18.59
CA THR A 57 5.60 3.17 -19.20
C THR A 57 4.68 4.11 -18.43
N LYS A 58 3.49 3.65 -18.01
CA LYS A 58 2.59 4.41 -17.12
C LYS A 58 3.23 4.73 -15.77
N TYR A 59 3.90 3.75 -15.16
CA TYR A 59 4.62 3.96 -13.91
C TYR A 59 5.76 4.97 -14.07
N PHE A 60 6.58 4.84 -15.12
CA PHE A 60 7.69 5.74 -15.37
C PHE A 60 7.22 7.19 -15.56
N LEU A 61 6.23 7.42 -16.42
CA LEU A 61 5.72 8.76 -16.71
C LEU A 61 5.15 9.43 -15.45
N THR A 62 4.38 8.69 -14.65
CA THR A 62 3.84 9.23 -13.40
C THR A 62 4.94 9.49 -12.38
N GLN A 63 5.88 8.58 -12.18
CA GLN A 63 6.91 8.76 -11.17
C GLN A 63 7.96 9.82 -11.53
N ALA A 64 8.27 9.98 -12.82
CA ALA A 64 9.14 11.03 -13.34
C ALA A 64 8.49 12.42 -13.24
N THR A 65 7.19 12.52 -13.50
CA THR A 65 6.47 13.80 -13.29
C THR A 65 6.39 14.16 -11.81
N ALA A 66 6.15 13.18 -10.92
CA ALA A 66 6.20 13.42 -9.48
C ALA A 66 7.59 13.87 -8.99
N SER A 67 8.67 13.25 -9.48
CA SER A 67 10.03 13.61 -9.07
C SER A 67 10.45 14.97 -9.61
N ALA A 68 10.08 15.32 -10.85
CA ALA A 68 10.26 16.66 -11.40
C ALA A 68 9.52 17.72 -10.57
N LEU A 69 8.26 17.45 -10.18
CA LEU A 69 7.47 18.35 -9.34
C LEU A 69 8.08 18.49 -7.93
N LEU A 70 8.64 17.41 -7.38
CA LEU A 70 9.34 17.44 -6.09
C LEU A 70 10.62 18.28 -6.15
N LEU A 71 11.43 18.12 -7.21
CA LEU A 71 12.62 18.95 -7.42
C LEU A 71 12.24 20.41 -7.59
N PHE A 72 11.21 20.69 -8.40
CA PHE A 72 10.70 22.04 -8.57
C PHE A 72 10.29 22.66 -7.23
N ALA A 73 9.54 21.92 -6.41
CA ALA A 73 9.16 22.38 -5.07
C ALA A 73 10.37 22.67 -4.18
N GLY A 74 11.37 21.76 -4.16
CA GLY A 74 12.62 21.97 -3.42
C GLY A 74 13.40 23.19 -3.88
N THR A 75 13.52 23.42 -5.19
CA THR A 75 14.19 24.61 -5.74
C THR A 75 13.43 25.90 -5.44
N THR A 76 12.10 25.89 -5.48
CA THR A 76 11.30 27.06 -5.08
C THR A 76 11.49 27.38 -3.60
N ASN A 77 11.59 26.35 -2.73
CA ASN A 77 11.88 26.56 -1.33
C ASN A 77 13.27 27.19 -1.14
N ALA A 78 14.29 26.59 -1.76
CA ALA A 78 15.67 27.08 -1.69
C ALA A 78 15.83 28.49 -2.28
N TRP A 79 15.05 28.84 -3.31
CA TRP A 79 15.02 30.20 -3.86
C TRP A 79 14.47 31.20 -2.82
N THR A 80 13.43 30.82 -2.07
CA THR A 80 12.80 31.71 -1.09
C THR A 80 13.58 31.82 0.23
N THR A 81 14.20 30.74 0.70
CA THR A 81 14.85 30.68 2.02
C THR A 81 16.37 30.66 1.97
N GLY A 82 16.96 30.36 0.81
CA GLY A 82 18.40 30.17 0.64
C GLY A 82 18.93 28.86 1.22
N GLN A 83 18.06 27.97 1.72
CA GLN A 83 18.45 26.76 2.44
C GLN A 83 17.99 25.50 1.71
N TRP A 84 18.77 24.42 1.85
CA TRP A 84 18.50 23.12 1.22
C TRP A 84 18.19 22.00 2.21
N ASN A 85 18.15 22.33 3.51
CA ASN A 85 17.69 21.39 4.52
C ASN A 85 16.18 21.13 4.37
N ILE A 86 15.77 19.94 4.78
CA ILE A 86 14.38 19.47 4.66
C ILE A 86 13.44 20.23 5.59
N THR A 87 13.90 20.49 6.81
CA THR A 87 13.08 21.05 7.90
C THR A 87 12.90 22.56 7.82
N ASP A 88 13.66 23.23 6.96
CA ASP A 88 13.76 24.67 6.99
C ASP A 88 12.67 25.34 6.12
N MET A 89 12.09 26.39 6.71
CA MET A 89 10.81 27.06 6.40
C MET A 89 10.28 26.88 4.98
N LEU A 90 9.45 25.85 4.78
CA LEU A 90 8.68 25.67 3.56
C LEU A 90 7.71 26.83 3.34
N SER A 91 7.92 27.60 2.26
CA SER A 91 6.90 28.51 1.76
C SER A 91 5.58 27.74 1.50
N PRO A 92 4.39 28.33 1.71
CA PRO A 92 3.13 27.59 1.57
C PRO A 92 2.96 27.00 0.17
N THR A 93 3.47 27.69 -0.86
CA THR A 93 3.52 27.19 -2.23
C THR A 93 4.39 25.94 -2.36
N SER A 94 5.61 25.95 -1.82
CA SER A 94 6.49 24.76 -1.84
C SER A 94 5.89 23.59 -1.06
N ALA A 95 5.27 23.83 0.10
CA ALA A 95 4.59 22.81 0.88
C ALA A 95 3.44 22.15 0.08
N THR A 96 2.62 22.94 -0.61
CA THR A 96 1.55 22.42 -1.47
C THR A 96 2.10 21.57 -2.62
N LEU A 97 3.16 22.03 -3.30
CA LEU A 97 3.80 21.27 -4.37
C LEU A 97 4.40 19.96 -3.86
N ILE A 98 5.08 19.96 -2.70
CA ILE A 98 5.61 18.73 -2.09
C ILE A 98 4.46 17.76 -1.76
N THR A 99 3.36 18.24 -1.16
CA THR A 99 2.20 17.37 -0.89
C THR A 99 1.65 16.74 -2.16
N LEU A 100 1.55 17.49 -3.26
CA LEU A 100 1.05 16.99 -4.55
C LEU A 100 2.03 16.00 -5.20
N ALA A 101 3.34 16.26 -5.15
CA ALA A 101 4.36 15.34 -5.64
C ALA A 101 4.31 14.00 -4.90
N LEU A 102 4.30 14.05 -3.57
CA LEU A 102 4.25 12.84 -2.73
C LEU A 102 2.90 12.11 -2.88
N ALA A 103 1.80 12.84 -3.01
CA ALA A 103 0.49 12.27 -3.34
C ALA A 103 0.52 11.50 -4.66
N LEU A 104 1.20 12.04 -5.69
CA LEU A 104 1.35 11.38 -6.99
C LEU A 104 2.24 10.12 -6.88
N LYS A 105 3.35 10.18 -6.12
CA LYS A 105 4.24 9.02 -5.89
C LYS A 105 3.53 7.86 -5.18
N ILE A 106 2.74 8.18 -4.15
CA ILE A 106 2.04 7.20 -3.31
C ILE A 106 0.74 6.71 -3.96
N GLY A 107 0.15 7.49 -4.87
CA GLY A 107 -1.08 7.14 -5.59
C GLY A 107 -2.35 7.57 -4.86
N LEU A 108 -2.36 8.75 -4.24
CA LEU A 108 -3.56 9.32 -3.63
C LEU A 108 -4.52 9.90 -4.67
N VAL A 109 -5.78 10.01 -4.30
CA VAL A 109 -6.78 10.71 -5.11
C VAL A 109 -6.47 12.20 -5.17
N PRO A 110 -6.58 12.87 -6.34
CA PRO A 110 -7.05 12.35 -7.64
C PRO A 110 -6.00 11.60 -8.47
N MET A 111 -4.72 11.68 -8.10
CA MET A 111 -3.57 11.08 -8.79
C MET A 111 -3.49 9.53 -8.76
N HIS A 112 -4.52 8.84 -8.30
CA HIS A 112 -4.56 7.40 -8.06
C HIS A 112 -4.69 6.52 -9.32
N PHE A 113 -5.03 7.09 -10.48
CA PHE A 113 -5.42 6.34 -11.69
C PHE A 113 -4.34 5.37 -12.20
N TRP A 114 -3.06 5.67 -11.98
CA TRP A 114 -1.98 4.81 -12.43
C TRP A 114 -1.90 3.50 -11.63
N LEU A 115 -2.22 3.52 -10.34
CA LEU A 115 -1.92 2.41 -9.43
C LEU A 115 -2.69 1.12 -9.80
N PRO A 116 -4.02 1.13 -10.05
CA PRO A 116 -4.75 -0.07 -10.47
C PRO A 116 -4.31 -0.63 -11.82
N GLU A 117 -3.94 0.23 -12.77
CA GLU A 117 -3.52 -0.20 -14.10
C GLU A 117 -2.14 -0.84 -14.09
N VAL A 118 -1.20 -0.22 -13.36
CA VAL A 118 0.15 -0.73 -13.18
C VAL A 118 0.09 -2.07 -12.47
N LEU A 119 -0.56 -2.17 -11.30
CA LEU A 119 -0.67 -3.43 -10.57
C LEU A 119 -1.32 -4.55 -11.39
N GLN A 120 -2.28 -4.23 -12.27
CA GLN A 120 -2.90 -5.26 -13.11
C GLN A 120 -1.92 -5.86 -14.13
N GLY A 121 -0.99 -5.08 -14.66
CA GLY A 121 0.01 -5.53 -15.64
C GLY A 121 1.24 -6.23 -15.04
N LEU A 122 1.38 -6.21 -13.72
CA LEU A 122 2.52 -6.79 -13.00
C LEU A 122 2.24 -8.21 -12.47
N ASN A 123 3.33 -8.91 -12.17
CA ASN A 123 3.30 -10.15 -11.41
C ASN A 123 2.94 -9.89 -9.95
N LEU A 124 2.48 -10.94 -9.24
CA LEU A 124 2.12 -10.82 -7.83
C LEU A 124 3.32 -10.43 -6.96
N THR A 125 4.52 -10.94 -7.26
CA THR A 125 5.75 -10.62 -6.52
C THR A 125 6.22 -9.18 -6.74
N THR A 126 6.17 -8.68 -7.98
CA THR A 126 6.55 -7.29 -8.28
C THR A 126 5.46 -6.31 -7.84
N GLY A 127 4.19 -6.71 -7.93
CA GLY A 127 3.06 -6.00 -7.38
C GLY A 127 3.13 -5.88 -5.85
N LEU A 128 3.63 -6.91 -5.16
CA LEU A 128 3.93 -6.83 -3.73
C LEU A 128 4.93 -5.72 -3.44
N ILE A 129 6.10 -5.72 -4.10
CA ILE A 129 7.15 -4.69 -3.93
C ILE A 129 6.59 -3.28 -4.19
N LEU A 130 5.78 -3.12 -5.24
CA LEU A 130 5.14 -1.84 -5.57
C LEU A 130 4.15 -1.40 -4.47
N SER A 131 3.36 -2.32 -3.94
CA SER A 131 2.32 -2.02 -2.95
C SER A 131 2.84 -1.78 -1.53
N THR A 132 4.08 -2.19 -1.22
CA THR A 132 4.70 -2.10 0.11
C THR A 132 5.96 -1.25 0.09
N TRP A 133 7.03 -1.73 -0.56
CA TRP A 133 8.36 -1.13 -0.51
C TRP A 133 8.38 0.27 -1.10
N GLN A 134 7.74 0.48 -2.26
CA GLN A 134 7.71 1.78 -2.93
C GLN A 134 6.95 2.86 -2.15
N LYS A 135 6.15 2.48 -1.13
CA LYS A 135 5.45 3.42 -0.26
C LYS A 135 6.33 3.95 0.87
N LEU A 136 7.40 3.24 1.23
CA LEU A 136 8.25 3.58 2.39
C LEU A 136 8.96 4.93 2.22
N ALA A 137 9.65 5.12 1.09
CA ALA A 137 10.46 6.33 0.85
C ALA A 137 9.60 7.60 0.84
N PRO A 138 8.51 7.68 0.06
CA PRO A 138 7.65 8.86 0.07
C PRO A 138 6.95 9.10 1.41
N PHE A 139 6.60 8.04 2.14
CA PHE A 139 5.97 8.15 3.45
C PHE A 139 6.95 8.68 4.52
N ALA A 140 8.22 8.29 4.46
CA ALA A 140 9.24 8.85 5.35
C ALA A 140 9.43 10.37 5.14
N ILE A 141 9.35 10.85 3.90
CA ILE A 141 9.41 12.29 3.62
C ILE A 141 8.18 13.00 4.22
N LEU A 142 6.97 12.43 4.04
CA LEU A 142 5.77 12.96 4.69
C LEU A 142 5.90 12.97 6.22
N PHE A 143 6.51 11.93 6.80
CA PHE A 143 6.76 11.83 8.24
C PHE A 143 7.82 12.83 8.72
N GLN A 144 8.82 13.20 7.92
CA GLN A 144 9.78 14.25 8.31
C GLN A 144 9.16 15.65 8.22
N LEU A 145 8.23 15.84 7.27
CA LEU A 145 7.63 17.14 6.96
C LEU A 145 6.27 17.40 7.63
N TYR A 146 5.72 16.45 8.39
CA TYR A 146 4.36 16.54 8.92
C TYR A 146 3.96 17.88 9.60
N PRO A 147 4.83 18.59 10.35
CA PRO A 147 4.40 19.83 11.00
C PRO A 147 4.32 21.01 10.03
N LEU A 148 5.03 20.94 8.89
CA LEU A 148 5.13 22.02 7.92
C LEU A 148 4.08 21.91 6.79
N LEU A 149 3.44 20.75 6.65
CA LEU A 149 2.45 20.50 5.60
C LEU A 149 1.08 21.05 6.00
N ASN A 150 0.31 21.50 5.01
CA ASN A 150 -1.03 22.04 5.24
C ASN A 150 -2.02 20.91 5.63
N PRO A 151 -2.60 20.94 6.85
CA PRO A 151 -3.48 19.88 7.33
C PRO A 151 -4.76 19.76 6.50
N ASN A 152 -5.29 20.87 5.98
CA ASN A 152 -6.54 20.84 5.20
C ASN A 152 -6.37 20.08 3.88
N ILE A 153 -5.21 20.21 3.24
CA ILE A 153 -4.90 19.49 1.99
C ILE A 153 -4.71 18.01 2.27
N LEU A 154 -3.97 17.66 3.33
CA LEU A 154 -3.79 16.25 3.72
C LEU A 154 -5.12 15.59 4.07
N MET A 155 -5.97 16.28 4.83
CA MET A 155 -7.30 15.78 5.21
C MET A 155 -8.19 15.56 3.99
N THR A 156 -8.25 16.53 3.07
CA THR A 156 -9.08 16.42 1.86
C THR A 156 -8.60 15.30 0.93
N LEU A 157 -7.30 15.19 0.67
CA LEU A 157 -6.72 14.08 -0.10
C LEU A 157 -6.98 12.72 0.57
N GLY A 158 -6.82 12.66 1.90
CA GLY A 158 -7.05 11.46 2.70
C GLY A 158 -8.50 10.97 2.63
N ILE A 159 -9.47 11.83 2.95
CA ILE A 159 -10.90 11.47 2.90
C ILE A 159 -11.32 11.09 1.47
N ALA A 160 -10.92 11.87 0.46
CA ALA A 160 -11.24 11.58 -0.93
C ALA A 160 -10.69 10.21 -1.37
N SER A 161 -9.48 9.85 -0.93
CA SER A 161 -8.89 8.53 -1.23
C SER A 161 -9.61 7.36 -0.55
N ILE A 162 -10.14 7.53 0.66
CA ILE A 162 -10.94 6.50 1.34
C ILE A 162 -12.26 6.27 0.57
N ILE A 163 -12.95 7.35 0.20
CA ILE A 163 -14.25 7.27 -0.51
C ILE A 163 -14.06 6.62 -1.89
N ILE A 164 -13.16 7.15 -2.70
CA ILE A 164 -12.96 6.67 -4.08
C ILE A 164 -12.32 5.29 -4.08
N GLY A 165 -11.38 4.99 -3.18
CA GLY A 165 -10.81 3.65 -3.04
C GLY A 165 -11.87 2.61 -2.66
N GLY A 166 -12.80 2.96 -1.77
CA GLY A 166 -13.95 2.11 -1.43
C GLY A 166 -14.88 1.90 -2.62
N TRP A 167 -15.33 2.98 -3.27
CA TRP A 167 -16.32 2.91 -4.35
C TRP A 167 -15.79 2.18 -5.59
N SER A 168 -14.59 2.54 -6.06
CA SER A 168 -14.03 1.99 -7.30
C SER A 168 -13.62 0.52 -7.17
N GLY A 169 -13.29 0.06 -5.96
CA GLY A 169 -13.03 -1.35 -5.66
C GLY A 169 -14.23 -2.26 -5.88
N LEU A 170 -15.46 -1.75 -5.71
CA LEU A 170 -16.70 -2.52 -5.85
C LEU A 170 -16.91 -3.11 -7.25
N ASN A 171 -16.38 -2.48 -8.29
CA ASN A 171 -16.61 -2.89 -9.67
C ASN A 171 -15.53 -3.84 -10.22
N GLN A 172 -14.53 -4.20 -9.41
CA GLN A 172 -13.39 -4.97 -9.92
C GLN A 172 -13.56 -6.47 -9.67
N THR A 173 -13.17 -7.26 -10.67
CA THR A 173 -13.12 -8.74 -10.60
C THR A 173 -11.69 -9.29 -10.59
N GLN A 174 -10.70 -8.43 -10.81
CA GLN A 174 -9.29 -8.78 -10.79
C GLN A 174 -8.74 -8.55 -9.38
N LEU A 175 -8.12 -9.57 -8.79
CA LEU A 175 -7.63 -9.50 -7.41
C LEU A 175 -6.57 -8.40 -7.23
N ARG A 176 -5.70 -8.20 -8.24
CA ARG A 176 -4.68 -7.14 -8.21
C ARG A 176 -5.28 -5.73 -8.19
N LYS A 177 -6.38 -5.50 -8.92
CA LYS A 177 -7.09 -4.21 -8.87
C LYS A 177 -7.85 -4.00 -7.56
N ILE A 178 -8.41 -5.06 -6.98
CA ILE A 178 -9.05 -4.96 -5.67
C ILE A 178 -8.02 -4.56 -4.60
N LEU A 179 -6.85 -5.21 -4.61
CA LEU A 179 -5.74 -4.85 -3.72
C LEU A 179 -5.18 -3.44 -4.02
N ALA A 180 -5.20 -3.00 -5.28
CA ALA A 180 -4.83 -1.63 -5.63
C ALA A 180 -5.72 -0.60 -4.93
N TYR A 181 -7.03 -0.75 -5.05
CA TYR A 181 -8.01 0.17 -4.47
C TYR A 181 -8.07 0.12 -2.95
N SER A 182 -7.87 -1.06 -2.36
CA SER A 182 -7.69 -1.12 -0.91
C SER A 182 -6.45 -0.38 -0.46
N SER A 183 -5.35 -0.49 -1.21
CA SER A 183 -4.12 0.22 -0.91
C SER A 183 -4.31 1.74 -0.90
N ILE A 184 -5.13 2.27 -1.81
CA ILE A 184 -5.50 3.69 -1.89
C ILE A 184 -6.33 4.08 -0.66
N ALA A 185 -7.29 3.26 -0.26
CA ALA A 185 -8.10 3.52 0.93
C ALA A 185 -7.27 3.50 2.22
N HIS A 186 -6.37 2.52 2.40
CA HIS A 186 -5.49 2.44 3.57
C HIS A 186 -4.52 3.63 3.65
N LEU A 187 -3.96 4.05 2.50
CA LEU A 187 -3.14 5.25 2.43
C LEU A 187 -3.91 6.50 2.86
N GLY A 188 -5.18 6.60 2.48
CA GLY A 188 -6.06 7.67 2.94
C GLY A 188 -6.11 7.80 4.46
N TRP A 189 -6.30 6.68 5.17
CA TRP A 189 -6.26 6.65 6.63
C TRP A 189 -4.92 7.10 7.22
N MET A 190 -3.82 6.75 6.57
CA MET A 190 -2.48 7.13 7.05
C MET A 190 -2.24 8.63 6.90
N ILE A 191 -2.70 9.23 5.79
CA ILE A 191 -2.46 10.65 5.49
C ILE A 191 -3.40 11.57 6.27
N THR A 192 -4.63 11.15 6.59
CA THR A 192 -5.51 11.96 7.45
C THR A 192 -4.95 12.15 8.85
N ILE A 193 -4.27 11.12 9.41
CA ILE A 193 -3.78 11.17 10.79
C ILE A 193 -2.36 11.73 10.92
N ILE A 194 -1.57 11.76 9.84
CA ILE A 194 -0.13 12.06 9.91
C ILE A 194 0.19 13.41 10.57
N HIS A 195 -0.67 14.42 10.38
CA HIS A 195 -0.47 15.74 10.97
C HIS A 195 -0.79 15.77 12.48
N PHE A 196 -1.75 14.96 12.94
CA PHE A 196 -2.20 14.96 14.34
C PHE A 196 -1.40 13.99 15.21
N ALA A 197 -1.15 12.79 14.70
CA ALA A 197 -0.44 11.73 15.40
C ALA A 197 0.40 10.92 14.40
N PRO A 198 1.63 11.38 14.07
CA PRO A 198 2.48 10.72 13.08
C PRO A 198 2.86 9.28 13.50
N SER A 199 2.92 9.00 14.81
CA SER A 199 3.12 7.65 15.36
C SER A 199 2.03 6.66 14.94
N LEU A 200 0.76 7.07 14.96
CA LEU A 200 -0.36 6.24 14.49
C LEU A 200 -0.33 6.02 12.98
N ALA A 201 0.14 7.01 12.22
CA ALA A 201 0.34 6.87 10.79
C ALA A 201 1.37 5.78 10.48
N LEU A 202 2.48 5.76 11.24
CA LEU A 202 3.53 4.74 11.14
C LEU A 202 3.04 3.35 11.58
N LEU A 203 2.30 3.25 12.69
CA LEU A 203 1.64 2.01 13.11
C LEU A 203 0.72 1.46 12.00
N ASN A 204 -0.10 2.31 11.39
CA ASN A 204 -1.00 1.88 10.32
C ASN A 204 -0.20 1.41 9.08
N LEU A 205 0.88 2.09 8.72
CA LEU A 205 1.76 1.67 7.62
C LEU A 205 2.36 0.28 7.88
N THR A 206 2.88 0.02 9.07
CA THR A 206 3.48 -1.28 9.41
C THR A 206 2.46 -2.41 9.36
N LEU A 207 1.27 -2.22 9.95
CA LEU A 207 0.19 -3.21 9.88
C LEU A 207 -0.29 -3.42 8.44
N TYR A 208 -0.42 -2.35 7.65
CA TYR A 208 -0.76 -2.46 6.24
C TYR A 208 0.27 -3.27 5.44
N ILE A 209 1.58 -3.06 5.67
CA ILE A 209 2.64 -3.86 5.01
C ILE A 209 2.52 -5.34 5.40
N ILE A 210 2.27 -5.65 6.68
CA ILE A 210 2.09 -7.04 7.15
C ILE A 210 0.86 -7.69 6.50
N MET A 211 -0.27 -6.99 6.43
CA MET A 211 -1.50 -7.54 5.85
C MET A 211 -1.45 -7.68 4.33
N THR A 212 -0.78 -6.75 3.64
CA THR A 212 -0.65 -6.84 2.17
C THR A 212 0.39 -7.89 1.76
N THR A 213 1.49 -8.02 2.48
CA THR A 213 2.46 -9.11 2.27
C THR A 213 1.79 -10.47 2.41
N SER A 214 1.00 -10.68 3.47
CA SER A 214 0.28 -11.95 3.66
C SER A 214 -0.68 -12.24 2.50
N MET A 215 -1.49 -11.25 2.07
CA MET A 215 -2.42 -11.43 0.95
C MET A 215 -1.76 -11.73 -0.40
N PHE A 216 -0.71 -10.99 -0.78
CA PHE A 216 0.00 -11.25 -2.04
C PHE A 216 0.69 -12.61 -2.02
N LEU A 217 1.28 -13.03 -0.88
CA LEU A 217 1.89 -14.34 -0.73
C LEU A 217 0.84 -15.46 -0.82
N LEU A 218 -0.33 -15.29 -0.19
CA LEU A 218 -1.44 -16.23 -0.32
C LEU A 218 -1.87 -16.39 -1.77
N PHE A 219 -2.12 -15.29 -2.48
CA PHE A 219 -2.49 -15.33 -3.90
C PHE A 219 -1.40 -15.95 -4.78
N ASN A 220 -0.13 -15.76 -4.43
CA ASN A 220 0.99 -16.38 -5.14
C ASN A 220 1.03 -17.90 -4.89
N THR A 221 0.83 -18.37 -3.65
CA THR A 221 0.75 -19.81 -3.36
C THR A 221 -0.46 -20.50 -4.02
N LEU A 222 -1.57 -19.77 -4.16
CA LEU A 222 -2.78 -20.25 -4.84
C LEU A 222 -2.72 -20.09 -6.36
N ASN A 223 -1.74 -19.37 -6.90
CA ASN A 223 -1.64 -18.98 -8.32
C ASN A 223 -2.93 -18.37 -8.89
N SER A 224 -3.70 -17.65 -8.07
CA SER A 224 -5.00 -17.09 -8.44
C SER A 224 -4.91 -15.58 -8.64
N THR A 225 -5.46 -15.07 -9.75
CA THR A 225 -5.43 -13.64 -10.09
C THR A 225 -6.81 -13.02 -10.31
N LYS A 226 -7.83 -13.86 -10.54
CA LYS A 226 -9.24 -13.48 -10.75
C LYS A 226 -10.12 -14.07 -9.65
N ILE A 227 -11.29 -13.47 -9.38
CA ILE A 227 -12.26 -14.00 -8.40
C ILE A 227 -12.63 -15.46 -8.72
N ASN A 228 -12.95 -15.77 -9.97
CA ASN A 228 -13.34 -17.14 -10.37
C ASN A 228 -12.20 -18.16 -10.21
N SER A 229 -10.93 -17.73 -10.25
CA SER A 229 -9.80 -18.64 -10.04
C SER A 229 -9.53 -18.91 -8.56
N ILE A 230 -9.91 -17.98 -7.68
CA ILE A 230 -9.75 -18.17 -6.23
C ILE A 230 -10.95 -18.89 -5.62
N SER A 231 -12.12 -18.90 -6.27
CA SER A 231 -13.29 -19.64 -5.79
C SER A 231 -13.09 -21.15 -5.77
N THR A 232 -12.19 -21.68 -6.60
CA THR A 232 -11.81 -23.10 -6.60
C THR A 232 -10.70 -23.43 -5.61
N SER A 233 -10.22 -22.44 -4.82
CA SER A 233 -9.13 -22.68 -3.87
C SER A 233 -9.57 -23.50 -2.65
N ALA A 234 -10.82 -23.37 -2.22
CA ALA A 234 -11.37 -24.12 -1.09
C ALA A 234 -11.31 -25.64 -1.29
N THR A 235 -11.55 -26.11 -2.52
CA THR A 235 -11.50 -27.53 -2.85
C THR A 235 -10.08 -28.04 -3.05
N LYS A 236 -9.11 -27.18 -3.39
CA LYS A 236 -7.71 -27.56 -3.60
C LYS A 236 -6.91 -27.55 -2.28
N SER A 237 -7.10 -26.53 -1.47
CA SER A 237 -6.32 -26.29 -0.26
C SER A 237 -7.17 -25.52 0.77
N PRO A 238 -8.02 -26.21 1.56
CA PRO A 238 -9.01 -25.58 2.43
C PRO A 238 -8.36 -24.70 3.52
N LEU A 239 -7.16 -25.07 4.00
CA LEU A 239 -6.45 -24.27 5.00
C LEU A 239 -6.02 -22.90 4.44
N LEU A 240 -5.44 -22.87 3.24
CA LEU A 240 -5.01 -21.62 2.60
C LEU A 240 -6.20 -20.72 2.26
N SER A 241 -7.34 -21.29 1.87
CA SER A 241 -8.54 -20.52 1.61
C SER A 241 -9.08 -19.89 2.90
N ILE A 242 -9.12 -20.64 4.02
CA ILE A 242 -9.52 -20.07 5.33
C ILE A 242 -8.57 -18.95 5.75
N MET A 243 -7.25 -19.15 5.62
CA MET A 243 -6.27 -18.10 5.91
C MET A 243 -6.52 -16.86 5.05
N SER A 244 -6.81 -17.02 3.76
CA SER A 244 -7.14 -15.90 2.87
C SER A 244 -8.41 -15.15 3.26
N LEU A 245 -9.43 -15.83 3.77
CA LEU A 245 -10.62 -15.17 4.30
C LEU A 245 -10.26 -14.32 5.52
N ILE A 246 -9.53 -14.87 6.49
CA ILE A 246 -9.25 -14.16 7.73
C ILE A 246 -8.36 -12.93 7.47
N THR A 247 -7.39 -13.03 6.55
CA THR A 247 -6.55 -11.90 6.15
C THR A 247 -7.29 -10.83 5.33
N LEU A 248 -8.31 -11.21 4.55
CA LEU A 248 -9.19 -10.23 3.87
C LEU A 248 -10.04 -9.46 4.88
N LEU A 249 -10.57 -10.16 5.89
CA LEU A 249 -11.32 -9.53 6.98
C LEU A 249 -10.44 -8.63 7.85
N SER A 250 -9.17 -8.98 8.03
CA SER A 250 -8.22 -8.12 8.77
C SER A 250 -7.93 -6.84 7.99
N LEU A 251 -7.73 -6.89 6.67
CA LEU A 251 -7.67 -5.69 5.82
C LEU A 251 -8.95 -4.85 5.89
N GLY A 252 -10.12 -5.51 5.97
CA GLY A 252 -11.41 -4.86 6.22
C GLY A 252 -11.48 -4.14 7.56
N GLY A 253 -10.66 -4.53 8.53
CA GLY A 253 -10.59 -3.94 9.86
C GLY A 253 -11.80 -4.31 10.72
N LEU A 254 -12.19 -5.58 10.72
CA LEU A 254 -13.24 -6.09 11.60
C LEU A 254 -12.67 -6.45 12.98
N PRO A 255 -13.35 -6.10 14.10
CA PRO A 255 -13.04 -6.71 15.40
C PRO A 255 -13.37 -8.21 15.29
N PRO A 256 -12.51 -9.17 15.73
CA PRO A 256 -11.37 -9.11 16.66
C PRO A 256 -9.95 -9.09 16.01
N LEU A 257 -9.83 -8.75 14.72
CA LEU A 257 -8.58 -8.89 13.96
C LEU A 257 -7.65 -7.67 14.07
N SER A 258 -6.37 -7.84 13.76
CA SER A 258 -5.36 -6.79 13.95
C SER A 258 -5.60 -5.51 13.13
N GLY A 259 -6.18 -5.60 11.94
CA GLY A 259 -6.45 -4.40 11.12
C GLY A 259 -7.58 -3.50 11.65
N PHE A 260 -8.32 -3.92 12.68
CA PHE A 260 -9.25 -3.04 13.41
C PHE A 260 -8.50 -2.03 14.27
N MET A 261 -7.39 -2.43 14.89
CA MET A 261 -6.58 -1.61 15.79
C MET A 261 -6.25 -0.21 15.23
N PRO A 262 -5.64 -0.05 14.04
CA PRO A 262 -5.22 1.27 13.57
C PRO A 262 -6.44 2.16 13.26
N LYS A 263 -7.52 1.61 12.69
CA LYS A 263 -8.73 2.40 12.39
C LYS A 263 -9.39 2.90 13.67
N TRP A 264 -9.48 2.05 14.69
CA TRP A 264 -10.03 2.41 15.98
C TRP A 264 -9.22 3.51 16.67
N LEU A 265 -7.90 3.37 16.75
CA LEU A 265 -7.01 4.36 17.36
C LEU A 265 -7.01 5.69 16.61
N ILE A 266 -7.03 5.66 15.27
CA ILE A 266 -7.11 6.88 14.45
C ILE A 266 -8.42 7.62 14.73
N LEU A 267 -9.56 6.91 14.77
CA LEU A 267 -10.85 7.53 15.09
C LEU A 267 -10.85 8.14 16.51
N GLN A 268 -10.23 7.45 17.48
CA GLN A 268 -10.10 7.97 18.83
C GLN A 268 -9.31 9.29 18.85
N GLU A 269 -8.15 9.37 18.21
CA GLU A 269 -7.38 10.62 18.16
C GLU A 269 -8.11 11.74 17.41
N MET A 270 -8.80 11.43 16.31
CA MET A 270 -9.60 12.44 15.59
C MET A 270 -10.72 13.02 16.45
N THR A 271 -11.38 12.20 17.28
CA THR A 271 -12.42 12.70 18.20
C THR A 271 -11.84 13.57 19.30
N LYS A 272 -10.62 13.27 19.81
CA LYS A 272 -9.93 14.13 20.79
C LYS A 272 -9.60 15.52 20.22
N GLN A 273 -9.28 15.58 18.93
CA GLN A 273 -9.00 16.83 18.21
C GLN A 273 -10.26 17.59 17.76
N GLY A 274 -11.46 17.14 18.14
CA GLY A 274 -12.73 17.78 17.76
C GLY A 274 -13.20 17.53 16.32
N LEU A 275 -12.51 16.67 15.55
CA LEU A 275 -12.80 16.40 14.13
C LEU A 275 -13.85 15.28 13.95
N GLN A 276 -15.01 15.45 14.56
CA GLN A 276 -16.07 14.43 14.56
C GLN A 276 -16.65 14.19 13.16
N ILE A 277 -16.93 15.25 12.39
CA ILE A 277 -17.53 15.13 11.05
C ILE A 277 -16.60 14.34 10.10
N PRO A 278 -15.31 14.70 9.92
CA PRO A 278 -14.37 13.90 9.13
C PRO A 278 -14.27 12.44 9.59
N ALA A 279 -14.21 12.20 10.90
CA ALA A 279 -14.11 10.85 11.46
C ALA A 279 -15.32 9.97 11.09
N THR A 280 -16.54 10.52 11.17
CA THR A 280 -17.75 9.78 10.79
C THR A 280 -17.81 9.46 9.29
N ILE A 281 -17.40 10.40 8.43
CA ILE A 281 -17.33 10.17 6.97
C ILE A 281 -16.33 9.05 6.66
N MET A 282 -15.15 9.07 7.27
CA MET A 282 -14.14 8.03 7.07
C MET A 282 -14.62 6.67 7.53
N ALA A 283 -15.25 6.59 8.71
CA ALA A 283 -15.80 5.34 9.24
C ALA A 283 -16.85 4.75 8.28
N LEU A 284 -17.81 5.56 7.82
CA LEU A 284 -18.84 5.12 6.87
C LEU A 284 -18.24 4.71 5.52
N ALA A 285 -17.26 5.46 5.00
CA ALA A 285 -16.60 5.13 3.74
C ALA A 285 -15.83 3.80 3.79
N THR A 286 -15.31 3.39 4.95
CA THR A 286 -14.67 2.06 5.08
C THR A 286 -15.62 0.88 4.97
N LEU A 287 -16.92 1.07 5.20
CA LEU A 287 -17.89 -0.01 4.99
C LEU A 287 -17.99 -0.40 3.51
N LEU A 288 -17.74 0.55 2.58
CA LEU A 288 -17.65 0.25 1.15
C LEU A 288 -16.49 -0.69 0.84
N SER A 289 -15.32 -0.48 1.47
CA SER A 289 -14.18 -1.36 1.25
C SER A 289 -14.38 -2.74 1.88
N LEU A 290 -15.00 -2.77 3.06
CA LEU A 290 -15.40 -4.00 3.71
C LEU A 290 -16.36 -4.83 2.86
N PHE A 291 -17.31 -4.20 2.15
CA PHE A 291 -18.25 -4.92 1.30
C PHE A 291 -17.58 -5.71 0.16
N PHE A 292 -16.59 -5.14 -0.55
CA PHE A 292 -15.92 -5.93 -1.59
C PHE A 292 -15.03 -7.03 -1.02
N TYR A 293 -14.51 -6.87 0.20
CA TYR A 293 -13.81 -7.96 0.89
C TYR A 293 -14.76 -9.09 1.30
N LEU A 294 -15.95 -8.76 1.82
CA LEU A 294 -16.97 -9.77 2.12
C LEU A 294 -17.40 -10.52 0.85
N ARG A 295 -17.53 -9.81 -0.28
CA ARG A 295 -17.81 -10.45 -1.58
C ARG A 295 -16.73 -11.46 -1.97
N LEU A 296 -15.46 -11.11 -1.76
CA LEU A 296 -14.35 -12.05 -1.99
C LEU A 296 -14.43 -13.25 -1.04
N CYS A 297 -14.65 -13.02 0.25
CA CYS A 297 -14.79 -14.08 1.26
C CYS A 297 -15.91 -15.07 0.89
N TYR A 298 -17.04 -14.54 0.42
CA TYR A 298 -18.18 -15.34 -0.02
C TYR A 298 -17.81 -16.27 -1.17
N MET A 299 -17.13 -15.73 -2.18
CA MET A 299 -16.74 -16.48 -3.38
C MET A 299 -15.61 -17.48 -3.11
N THR A 300 -14.75 -17.25 -2.11
CA THR A 300 -13.59 -18.12 -1.86
C THR A 300 -13.85 -19.29 -0.93
N THR A 301 -14.63 -19.09 0.13
CA THR A 301 -14.68 -20.03 1.27
C THR A 301 -16.07 -20.30 1.79
N LEU A 302 -16.93 -19.28 1.90
CA LEU A 302 -18.28 -19.46 2.46
C LEU A 302 -19.21 -20.22 1.52
N THR A 303 -18.93 -20.19 0.22
CA THR A 303 -19.64 -21.00 -0.77
C THR A 303 -18.70 -21.89 -1.56
N ILE A 304 -19.21 -23.03 -2.00
CA ILE A 304 -18.49 -23.97 -2.85
C ILE A 304 -18.90 -23.71 -4.29
N SER A 305 -17.94 -23.28 -5.12
CA SER A 305 -18.15 -23.07 -6.55
C SER A 305 -17.95 -24.38 -7.34
N PRO A 306 -18.60 -24.54 -8.52
CA PRO A 306 -18.43 -25.74 -9.33
C PRO A 306 -16.98 -25.87 -9.82
N THR A 307 -16.38 -27.04 -9.63
CA THR A 307 -15.00 -27.34 -10.01
C THR A 307 -14.92 -28.22 -11.26
N PRO A 308 -13.97 -27.97 -12.19
CA PRO A 308 -13.73 -28.86 -13.32
C PRO A 308 -13.09 -30.19 -12.88
N ILE A 309 -13.37 -31.25 -13.63
CA ILE A 309 -12.93 -32.63 -13.35
C ILE A 309 -11.40 -32.76 -13.24
N PHE A 310 -10.64 -31.91 -13.95
CA PHE A 310 -9.17 -31.91 -13.90
C PHE A 310 -8.57 -31.53 -12.53
N PHE A 311 -9.36 -31.09 -11.55
CA PHE A 311 -8.85 -30.81 -10.20
C PHE A 311 -8.34 -32.06 -9.46
N LEU A 312 -8.85 -33.25 -9.78
CA LEU A 312 -8.47 -34.51 -9.13
C LEU A 312 -6.96 -34.81 -9.21
N SER A 313 -6.30 -34.44 -10.32
CA SER A 313 -4.85 -34.63 -10.46
C SER A 313 -4.05 -33.69 -9.55
N SER A 314 -4.56 -32.48 -9.29
CA SER A 314 -3.90 -31.50 -8.42
C SER A 314 -3.88 -31.90 -6.95
N TRP A 315 -4.77 -32.80 -6.52
CA TRP A 315 -4.81 -33.34 -5.16
C TRP A 315 -3.67 -34.33 -4.88
N GLN A 316 -3.14 -34.97 -5.92
CA GLN A 316 -2.04 -35.93 -5.77
C GLN A 316 -0.70 -35.21 -5.54
N THR A 317 -0.56 -33.98 -6.04
CA THR A 317 0.66 -33.18 -5.89
C THR A 317 0.67 -32.42 -4.56
N LYS A 318 1.57 -32.79 -3.66
CA LYS A 318 1.83 -32.00 -2.44
C LYS A 318 2.67 -30.77 -2.78
N THR A 319 2.30 -29.62 -2.21
CA THR A 319 3.12 -28.41 -2.28
C THR A 319 4.35 -28.57 -1.39
N THR A 320 5.54 -28.53 -1.99
CA THR A 320 6.83 -28.69 -1.29
C THR A 320 7.44 -27.36 -0.83
N GLN A 321 6.85 -26.22 -1.19
CA GLN A 321 7.38 -24.91 -0.81
C GLN A 321 6.92 -24.52 0.59
N MET A 322 7.83 -24.66 1.56
CA MET A 322 7.62 -24.16 2.91
C MET A 322 7.85 -22.65 2.92
N ASN A 323 6.79 -21.88 3.11
CA ASN A 323 6.83 -20.43 2.97
C ASN A 323 6.78 -19.78 4.37
N LEU A 324 7.93 -19.73 5.05
CA LEU A 324 8.05 -19.20 6.43
C LEU A 324 7.61 -17.73 6.53
N LEU A 325 7.88 -16.92 5.50
CA LEU A 325 7.40 -15.55 5.45
C LEU A 325 5.86 -15.46 5.44
N LEU A 326 5.19 -16.39 4.75
CA LEU A 326 3.74 -16.44 4.71
C LEU A 326 3.16 -16.75 6.10
N THR A 327 3.70 -17.74 6.80
CA THR A 327 3.17 -18.13 8.12
C THR A 327 3.36 -17.05 9.18
N ILE A 328 4.49 -16.35 9.16
CA ILE A 328 4.76 -15.23 10.08
C ILE A 328 3.83 -14.05 9.76
N THR A 329 3.70 -13.66 8.50
CA THR A 329 2.87 -12.51 8.12
C THR A 329 1.38 -12.79 8.33
N THR A 330 0.89 -14.01 8.07
CA THR A 330 -0.52 -14.37 8.35
C THR A 330 -0.81 -14.38 9.84
N SER A 331 0.04 -14.99 10.66
CA SER A 331 -0.18 -15.02 12.12
C SER A 331 -0.19 -13.61 12.72
N LEU A 332 0.75 -12.74 12.34
CA LEU A 332 0.77 -11.33 12.76
C LEU A 332 -0.48 -10.58 12.30
N SER A 333 -0.95 -10.81 11.07
CA SER A 333 -2.16 -10.15 10.55
C SER A 333 -3.46 -10.55 11.25
N ILE A 334 -3.43 -11.56 12.13
CA ILE A 334 -4.61 -12.06 12.84
C ILE A 334 -4.53 -11.73 14.33
N LEU A 335 -3.38 -12.02 14.98
CA LEU A 335 -3.29 -12.14 16.44
C LEU A 335 -2.70 -10.92 17.16
N LEU A 336 -2.44 -9.80 16.46
CA LEU A 336 -1.80 -8.63 17.08
C LEU A 336 -2.73 -7.74 17.93
N LEU A 337 -4.06 -7.89 17.85
CA LEU A 337 -5.01 -7.03 18.56
C LEU A 337 -4.84 -6.99 20.11
N PRO A 338 -4.64 -8.11 20.84
CA PRO A 338 -4.39 -8.04 22.29
C PRO A 338 -3.08 -7.33 22.66
N LEU A 339 -2.12 -7.23 21.73
CA LEU A 339 -0.83 -6.55 21.90
C LEU A 339 -0.89 -5.06 21.55
N THR A 340 -2.08 -4.48 21.51
CA THR A 340 -2.30 -3.05 21.27
C THR A 340 -1.48 -2.11 22.16
N PRO A 341 -1.42 -2.27 23.51
CA PRO A 341 -0.69 -1.32 24.35
C PRO A 341 0.83 -1.41 24.10
N THR A 342 1.36 -2.62 23.91
CA THR A 342 2.80 -2.82 23.63
C THR A 342 3.21 -2.24 22.29
N LEU A 343 2.35 -2.37 21.26
CA LEU A 343 2.59 -1.78 19.95
C LEU A 343 2.55 -0.26 20.01
N LEU A 344 1.62 0.32 20.76
CA LEU A 344 1.56 1.78 20.95
C LEU A 344 2.83 2.32 21.59
N MET A 345 3.38 1.64 22.60
CA MET A 345 4.66 2.05 23.22
C MET A 345 5.86 1.96 22.27
N LEU A 346 5.83 1.07 21.28
CA LEU A 346 6.92 0.94 20.31
C LEU A 346 6.98 2.12 19.33
N PHE A 347 5.84 2.76 19.07
CA PHE A 347 5.72 3.88 18.13
C PHE A 347 5.49 5.24 18.81
N ALA A 348 5.28 5.28 20.12
CA ALA A 348 5.23 6.49 20.93
C ALA A 348 6.65 7.09 21.04
#